data_AF-R6ML57-F1
#
_entry.id   AF-R6ML57-F1
#
_cell.length_a   1.000
_cell.length_b   1.000
_cell.length_c   1.000
_cell.angle_alpha   90.00
_cell.angle_beta   90.00
_cell.angle_gamma   90.00
#
_symmetry.space_group_name_H-M   'P 1'
#
loop_
_entity.id
_entity.type
_entity.pdbx_description
1 polymer ?
#
loop_
_entity_poly.entity_id
_entity_poly.type
_entity_poly.pdbx_seq_one_letter_code
_entity_poly.pdbx_strand_id
1 'polypeptide(L)'
;MGSGYPCLIQADLCLNRTDIEVLNCGISGNRVTNLLTRWKKDCINLRPDVISILIGVNDVWHEQSHQEGVDAELFEETYRVLLRYTKRMLPETKLILLGAYLTHGTATEKQPRSSQPKPEKRSFGKQLRLL
;
A
#
# COMPACT_ATOMS: atom_id res chain seq x y z
N MET A 1 -15.10 8.83 -6.38
CA MET A 1 -14.18 9.33 -5.34
C MET A 1 -14.79 9.00 -3.98
N GLY A 2 -14.03 8.35 -3.07
CA GLY A 2 -14.49 8.15 -1.68
C GLY A 2 -14.42 9.45 -0.86
N SER A 3 -14.82 9.41 0.41
CA SER A 3 -14.83 10.58 1.31
C SER A 3 -13.52 10.82 2.09
N GLY A 4 -12.44 10.14 1.71
CA GLY A 4 -11.13 10.26 2.38
C GLY A 4 -10.31 11.48 1.96
N TYR A 5 -9.08 11.57 2.47
CA TYR A 5 -8.17 12.68 2.19
C TYR A 5 -7.96 13.02 0.70
N PRO A 6 -7.99 12.08 -0.28
CA PRO A 6 -7.86 12.46 -1.69
C PRO A 6 -9.01 13.35 -2.19
N CYS A 7 -10.20 13.20 -1.60
CA CYS A 7 -11.35 14.07 -1.90
C CYS A 7 -11.09 15.50 -1.42
N LEU A 8 -10.51 15.66 -0.22
CA LEU A 8 -10.15 16.98 0.31
C LEU A 8 -9.07 17.65 -0.55
N ILE A 9 -8.04 16.88 -0.97
CA ILE A 9 -7.01 17.38 -1.88
C ILE A 9 -7.62 17.80 -3.22
N GLN A 10 -8.51 16.98 -3.79
CA GLN A 10 -9.19 17.32 -5.04
C GLN A 10 -10.03 18.59 -4.90
N ALA A 11 -10.82 18.71 -3.82
CA ALA A 11 -11.64 19.89 -3.58
C ALA A 11 -10.80 21.16 -3.50
N ASP A 12 -9.67 21.12 -2.79
CA ASP A 12 -8.74 22.25 -2.66
C ASP A 12 -8.08 22.61 -4.00
N LEU A 13 -7.50 21.62 -4.69
CA LEU A 13 -6.80 21.84 -5.96
C LEU A 13 -7.72 22.31 -7.08
N CYS A 14 -8.95 21.78 -7.14
CA CYS A 14 -9.90 22.08 -8.21
C CYS A 14 -10.81 23.27 -7.92
N LEU A 15 -10.74 23.89 -6.73
CA LEU A 15 -11.68 24.95 -6.31
C LEU A 15 -11.80 26.09 -7.33
N ASN A 16 -10.69 26.46 -7.99
CA ASN A 16 -10.66 27.48 -9.04
C ASN A 16 -9.79 27.07 -10.25
N ARG A 17 -9.59 25.76 -10.44
CA ARG A 17 -8.74 25.22 -11.52
C ARG A 17 -9.43 24.07 -12.21
N THR A 18 -9.44 24.12 -13.54
CA THR A 18 -10.02 23.08 -14.40
C THR A 18 -8.95 22.27 -15.14
N ASP A 19 -7.69 22.64 -15.01
CA ASP A 19 -6.54 22.01 -15.64
C ASP A 19 -5.88 20.93 -14.78
N ILE A 20 -6.42 20.67 -13.58
CA ILE A 20 -5.97 19.60 -12.70
C ILE A 20 -7.01 18.49 -12.69
N GLU A 21 -6.57 17.29 -13.06
CA GLU A 21 -7.31 16.05 -12.83
C GLU A 21 -6.72 15.31 -11.62
N VAL A 22 -7.57 14.94 -10.67
CA VAL A 22 -7.17 14.11 -9.53
C VAL A 22 -7.83 12.74 -9.66
N LEU A 23 -7.01 11.69 -9.62
CA LEU A 23 -7.47 10.31 -9.67
C LEU A 23 -7.15 9.60 -8.36
N ASN A 24 -8.13 8.88 -7.81
CA ASN A 24 -7.95 8.07 -6.61
C ASN A 24 -7.99 6.60 -7.00
N CYS A 25 -6.81 5.99 -6.99
CA CYS A 25 -6.59 4.58 -7.31
C CYS A 25 -6.38 3.73 -6.05
N GLY A 26 -6.74 4.25 -4.87
CA GLY A 26 -6.64 3.54 -3.60
C GLY A 26 -7.73 2.47 -3.46
N ILE A 27 -7.34 1.29 -2.97
CA ILE A 27 -8.27 0.19 -2.65
C ILE A 27 -8.04 -0.20 -1.20
N SER A 28 -9.13 -0.23 -0.41
CA SER A 28 -9.08 -0.60 1.01
C SER A 28 -8.49 -2.00 1.20
N GLY A 29 -7.74 -2.19 2.29
CA GLY A 29 -7.08 -3.47 2.62
C GLY A 29 -5.88 -3.84 1.73
N ASN A 30 -5.50 -3.03 0.73
CA ASN A 30 -4.30 -3.33 -0.06
C ASN A 30 -3.02 -3.24 0.77
N ARG A 31 -2.13 -4.21 0.55
CA ARG A 31 -0.72 -4.22 0.97
C ARG A 31 0.19 -3.71 -0.15
N VAL A 32 1.49 -3.52 0.13
CA VAL A 32 2.46 -3.11 -0.89
C VAL A 32 2.54 -4.09 -2.06
N THR A 33 2.39 -5.39 -1.80
CA THR A 33 2.39 -6.43 -2.84
C THR A 33 1.17 -6.33 -3.75
N ASN A 34 -0.01 -6.04 -3.19
CA ASN A 34 -1.23 -5.81 -3.98
C ASN A 34 -1.14 -4.53 -4.82
N LEU A 35 -0.47 -3.51 -4.30
CA LEU A 35 -0.21 -2.29 -5.04
C LEU A 35 0.68 -2.57 -6.26
N LEU A 36 1.76 -3.35 -6.07
CA LEU A 36 2.69 -3.70 -7.14
C LEU A 36 2.01 -4.48 -8.28
N THR A 37 1.15 -5.46 -7.98
CA THR A 37 0.50 -6.29 -9.01
C THR A 37 -0.38 -5.50 -9.98
N ARG A 38 -0.99 -4.40 -9.52
CA ARG A 38 -1.85 -3.53 -10.33
C ARG A 38 -1.19 -2.23 -10.78
N TRP A 39 0.04 -1.96 -10.34
CA TRP A 39 0.71 -0.66 -10.51
C TRP A 39 0.78 -0.20 -11.98
N LYS A 40 1.03 -1.14 -12.90
CA LYS A 40 1.08 -0.82 -14.32
C LYS A 40 -0.27 -0.30 -14.84
N LYS A 41 -1.35 -1.02 -14.54
CA LYS A 41 -2.71 -0.70 -15.00
C LYS A 41 -3.23 0.57 -14.36
N ASP A 42 -3.08 0.67 -13.04
CA ASP A 42 -3.76 1.69 -12.23
C ASP A 42 -2.91 2.95 -12.02
N CYS A 43 -1.65 2.98 -12.46
CA CYS A 43 -0.78 4.14 -12.30
C CYS A 43 0.07 4.42 -13.54
N ILE A 44 0.93 3.49 -13.96
CA ILE A 44 1.90 3.76 -15.05
C ILE A 44 1.21 4.12 -16.36
N ASN A 45 0.17 3.38 -16.74
CA ASN A 45 -0.56 3.61 -17.99
C ASN A 45 -1.32 4.95 -18.00
N LEU A 46 -1.61 5.52 -16.82
CA LEU A 46 -2.27 6.82 -16.69
C LEU A 46 -1.30 7.99 -16.89
N ARG A 47 0.02 7.72 -16.87
CA ARG A 47 1.10 8.72 -17.04
C ARG A 47 0.93 9.99 -16.18
N PRO A 48 0.72 9.86 -14.86
CA PRO A 48 0.50 11.02 -13.99
C PRO A 48 1.75 11.89 -13.84
N ASP A 49 1.57 13.21 -13.74
CA ASP A 49 2.66 14.15 -13.42
C ASP A 49 3.08 14.07 -11.95
N VAL A 50 2.15 13.72 -11.06
CA VAL A 50 2.36 13.59 -9.61
C VAL A 50 1.69 12.32 -9.10
N ILE A 51 2.42 11.54 -8.29
CA ILE A 51 1.90 10.36 -7.61
C ILE A 51 2.05 10.56 -6.11
N SER A 52 0.95 10.37 -5.37
CA SER A 52 0.95 10.26 -3.91
C SER A 52 0.75 8.82 -3.47
N ILE A 53 1.60 8.32 -2.57
CA ILE A 53 1.55 6.93 -2.08
C ILE A 53 1.43 6.92 -0.56
N LEU A 54 0.32 6.38 -0.05
CA LEU A 54 0.12 6.04 1.36
C LEU A 54 -0.22 4.54 1.45
N ILE A 55 0.73 3.73 1.89
CA ILE A 55 0.63 2.27 2.00
C ILE A 55 1.51 1.79 3.17
N GLY A 56 1.22 0.63 3.75
CA GLY A 56 2.02 0.04 4.83
C GLY A 56 1.23 -0.31 6.10
N VAL A 57 0.10 0.36 6.37
CA VAL A 57 -0.69 0.06 7.57
C VAL A 57 -1.29 -1.36 7.53
N ASN A 58 -1.76 -1.78 6.35
CA ASN A 58 -2.34 -3.12 6.16
C ASN A 58 -1.26 -4.21 6.19
N ASP A 59 -0.05 -3.91 5.73
CA ASP A 59 1.10 -4.81 5.79
C ASP A 59 1.42 -5.22 7.23
N VAL A 60 1.26 -4.30 8.18
CA VAL A 60 1.39 -4.56 9.63
C VAL A 60 0.12 -5.16 10.23
N TRP A 61 -1.07 -4.63 9.90
CA TRP A 61 -2.33 -5.08 10.49
C TRP A 61 -2.64 -6.55 10.13
N HIS A 62 -2.41 -6.95 8.88
CA HIS A 62 -2.67 -8.31 8.43
C HIS A 62 -1.77 -9.34 9.14
N GLU A 63 -0.56 -8.95 9.54
CA GLU A 63 0.29 -9.80 10.37
C GLU A 63 -0.36 -10.08 11.73
N GLN A 64 -0.85 -9.01 12.38
CA GLN A 64 -1.44 -9.11 13.72
C GLN A 64 -2.77 -9.86 13.74
N SER A 65 -3.54 -9.79 12.66
CA SER A 65 -4.88 -10.35 12.58
C SER A 65 -4.95 -11.73 11.94
N HIS A 66 -4.14 -12.02 10.91
CA HIS A 66 -4.26 -13.22 10.10
C HIS A 66 -2.92 -13.93 9.80
N GLN A 67 -1.77 -13.43 10.30
CA GLN A 67 -0.43 -13.92 9.93
C GLN A 67 -0.16 -13.86 8.42
N GLU A 68 -0.79 -12.90 7.75
CA GLU A 68 -0.62 -12.63 6.32
C GLU A 68 -0.03 -11.24 6.11
N GLY A 69 0.84 -10.80 7.00
CA GLY A 69 1.52 -9.52 6.84
C GLY A 69 2.53 -9.52 5.69
N VAL A 70 3.17 -8.37 5.52
CA VAL A 70 4.43 -8.28 4.79
C VAL A 70 5.47 -7.91 5.83
N ASP A 71 6.50 -8.74 5.98
CA ASP A 71 7.62 -8.39 6.86
C ASP A 71 8.33 -7.12 6.36
N ALA A 72 9.11 -6.50 7.24
CA ALA A 72 9.73 -5.21 6.95
C ALA A 72 10.72 -5.27 5.78
N GLU A 73 11.46 -6.37 5.62
CA GLU A 73 12.46 -6.54 4.56
C GLU A 73 11.77 -6.67 3.21
N LEU A 74 10.75 -7.53 3.12
CA LEU A 74 9.95 -7.71 1.92
C LEU A 74 9.17 -6.44 1.57
N PHE A 75 8.68 -5.71 2.57
CA PHE A 75 8.03 -4.42 2.35
C PHE A 75 8.99 -3.43 1.71
N GLU A 76 10.19 -3.28 2.28
CA GLU A 76 11.21 -2.38 1.76
C GLU A 76 11.62 -2.76 0.34
N GLU A 77 11.90 -4.03 0.08
CA GLU A 77 12.28 -4.51 -1.25
C GLU A 77 11.18 -4.24 -2.27
N THR A 78 9.94 -4.63 -1.95
CA THR A 78 8.79 -4.43 -2.84
C THR A 78 8.56 -2.95 -3.12
N TYR A 79 8.65 -2.10 -2.09
CA TYR A 79 8.50 -0.66 -2.24
C TYR A 79 9.61 -0.06 -3.10
N ARG A 80 10.87 -0.48 -2.92
CA ARG A 80 11.99 -0.07 -3.77
C ARG A 80 11.81 -0.50 -5.22
N VAL A 81 11.33 -1.71 -5.47
CA VAL A 81 11.01 -2.19 -6.84
C VAL A 81 9.95 -1.29 -7.47
N LEU A 82 8.87 -0.99 -6.75
CA LEU A 82 7.80 -0.12 -7.22
C LEU A 82 8.31 1.29 -7.56
N LEU A 83 9.12 1.90 -6.69
CA LEU A 83 9.68 3.25 -6.93
C LEU A 83 10.65 3.27 -8.11
N ARG A 84 11.55 2.29 -8.21
CA ARG A 84 12.50 2.18 -9.34
C ARG A 84 11.76 1.97 -10.65
N TYR A 85 10.77 1.09 -10.68
CA TYR A 85 9.95 0.85 -11.85
C TYR A 85 9.22 2.12 -12.28
N THR A 86 8.63 2.85 -11.33
CA THR A 86 7.95 4.12 -11.59
C THR A 86 8.89 5.14 -12.22
N LYS A 87 10.07 5.36 -11.64
CA LYS A 87 11.05 6.32 -12.18
C LYS A 87 11.63 5.92 -13.53
N ARG A 88 11.74 4.62 -13.80
CA ARG A 88 12.17 4.15 -15.12
C ARG A 88 11.11 4.42 -16.20
N MET A 89 9.84 4.22 -15.87
CA MET A 89 8.73 4.38 -16.83
C MET A 89 8.28 5.84 -16.99
N LEU A 90 8.38 6.61 -15.91
CA LEU A 90 7.94 8.00 -15.82
C LEU A 90 9.02 8.85 -15.10
N PRO A 91 10.11 9.23 -15.79
CA PRO A 91 11.26 9.89 -15.18
C PRO A 91 10.91 11.22 -14.49
N GLU A 92 10.08 12.03 -15.16
CA GLU A 92 9.70 13.38 -14.75
C GLU A 92 8.62 13.43 -13.66
N THR A 93 7.91 12.31 -13.42
CA THR A 93 6.83 12.26 -12.44
C THR A 93 7.32 12.53 -11.03
N LYS A 94 6.66 13.44 -10.32
CA LYS A 94 6.96 13.75 -8.92
C LYS A 94 6.31 12.73 -8.00
N LEU A 95 7.04 12.30 -6.97
CA LEU A 95 6.57 11.33 -6.00
C LEU A 95 6.41 12.00 -4.63
N ILE A 96 5.24 11.83 -4.02
CA ILE A 96 4.94 12.23 -2.65
C ILE A 96 4.74 10.94 -1.86
N LEU A 97 5.68 10.64 -0.96
CA LEU A 97 5.65 9.42 -0.16
C LEU A 97 5.13 9.76 1.23
N LEU A 98 4.02 9.15 1.61
CA LEU A 98 3.40 9.36 2.90
C LEU A 98 3.70 8.15 3.80
N GLY A 99 4.23 8.41 4.99
CA GLY A 99 4.46 7.37 5.98
C GLY A 99 3.15 6.82 6.50
N ALA A 100 3.03 5.49 6.55
CA ALA A 100 1.96 4.85 7.30
C ALA A 100 2.05 5.28 8.78
N TYR A 101 0.93 5.69 9.34
CA TYR A 101 0.85 6.14 10.73
C TYR A 101 -0.29 5.42 11.44
N LEU A 102 -0.23 5.44 12.76
CA LEU A 102 -1.23 4.87 13.65
C LEU A 102 -1.39 5.80 14.85
N THR A 103 -2.63 6.08 15.19
CA THR A 103 -3.00 6.77 16.42
C THR A 103 -3.53 5.75 17.42
N HIS A 104 -3.30 5.98 18.70
CA HIS A 104 -3.83 5.10 19.74
C HIS A 104 -5.36 5.07 19.69
N GLY A 105 -5.92 3.87 19.76
CA GLY A 105 -7.34 3.59 19.84
C GLY A 105 -7.60 2.14 20.28
N THR A 106 -8.87 1.76 20.37
CA THR A 106 -9.30 0.43 20.84
C THR A 106 -8.69 -0.73 20.06
N ALA A 107 -8.47 -0.56 18.75
CA ALA A 107 -7.83 -1.57 17.90
C ALA A 107 -6.31 -1.70 18.11
N THR A 108 -5.67 -0.73 18.76
CA THR A 108 -4.24 -0.74 19.10
C THR A 108 -3.97 -1.07 20.57
N GLU A 109 -5.02 -1.18 21.38
CA GLU A 109 -4.88 -1.66 22.76
C GLU A 109 -4.37 -3.09 22.75
N LYS A 110 -3.38 -3.39 23.60
CA LYS A 110 -2.91 -4.77 23.77
C LYS A 110 -4.05 -5.59 24.37
N GLN A 111 -4.73 -6.37 23.55
CA GLN A 111 -5.60 -7.41 24.10
C GLN A 111 -4.73 -8.36 24.93
N PRO A 112 -5.17 -8.76 26.14
CA PRO A 112 -4.49 -9.81 26.87
C PRO A 112 -4.42 -11.04 25.96
N ARG A 113 -3.21 -11.52 25.66
CA ARG A 113 -3.01 -12.70 24.81
C ARG A 113 -3.88 -13.82 25.37
N SER A 114 -4.95 -14.18 24.65
CA SER A 114 -5.64 -15.42 24.94
C SER A 114 -4.62 -16.54 24.78
N SER A 115 -4.57 -17.42 25.77
CA SER A 115 -3.71 -18.59 25.85
C SER A 115 -4.14 -19.67 24.85
N GLN A 116 -4.23 -19.31 23.56
CA GLN A 116 -4.42 -20.28 22.50
C GLN A 116 -3.04 -20.72 21.99
N PRO A 117 -2.79 -22.04 21.90
CA PRO A 117 -1.52 -22.56 21.40
C PRO A 117 -1.33 -22.11 19.95
N LYS A 118 -0.11 -21.63 19.65
CA LYS A 118 0.29 -21.32 18.27
C LYS A 118 0.14 -22.58 17.41
N PRO A 119 -0.51 -22.53 16.24
CA PRO A 119 -0.51 -23.66 15.33
C PRO A 119 0.93 -23.95 14.88
N GLU A 120 1.30 -25.23 14.89
CA GLU A 120 2.60 -25.72 14.44
C GLU A 120 2.89 -25.25 13.01
N LYS A 121 4.08 -24.68 12.81
CA LYS A 121 4.58 -24.34 11.47
C LYS A 121 4.72 -25.65 10.67
N ARG A 122 3.78 -25.92 9.76
CA ARG A 122 3.95 -26.95 8.73
C ARG A 122 5.11 -26.52 7.81
N SER A 123 6.24 -27.19 7.95
CA SER A 123 7.35 -27.13 6.99
C SER A 123 6.86 -27.67 5.65
N PHE A 124 6.51 -26.78 4.72
CA PHE A 124 6.33 -27.16 3.32
C PHE A 124 7.71 -27.35 2.69
N GLY A 125 8.06 -28.63 2.48
CA GLY A 125 9.20 -29.01 1.66
C GLY A 125 9.09 -28.39 0.27
N LYS A 126 10.22 -27.85 -0.23
CA LYS A 126 10.36 -27.34 -1.59
C LYS A 126 9.83 -28.36 -2.59
N GLN A 127 8.78 -28.01 -3.32
CA GLN A 127 8.47 -28.64 -4.59
C GLN A 127 8.35 -27.55 -5.65
N LEU A 128 9.46 -27.30 -6.36
CA LEU A 128 9.44 -26.58 -7.62
C LEU A 128 8.46 -27.27 -8.57
N ARG A 129 7.50 -26.52 -9.10
CA ARG A 129 6.92 -26.79 -10.42
C ARG A 129 6.95 -25.49 -11.21
N LEU A 130 7.69 -25.52 -12.31
CA LEU A 130 7.53 -24.56 -13.40
C LEU A 130 6.09 -24.63 -13.92
N LEU A 131 5.46 -23.47 -14.06
CA LEU A 131 4.90 -22.93 -15.31
C LEU A 131 4.85 -21.41 -15.18
#